data_AF-A0AAV5EDC2-F1
#
_entry.id   AF-A0AAV5EDC2-F1
#
_cell.length_a   1.000
_cell.length_b   1.000
_cell.length_c   1.000
_cell.angle_alpha   90.00
_cell.angle_beta   90.00
_cell.angle_gamma   90.00
#
_symmetry.space_group_name_H-M   'P 1'
#
loop_
_entity.id
_entity.type
_entity.pdbx_description
1 polymer ?
#
loop_
_entity_poly.entity_id
_entity_poly.type
_entity_poly.pdbx_seq_one_letter_code
_entity_poly.pdbx_strand_id
1 'polypeptide(L)'
;MFEHWRLIWKTWAPNKCKIFLWLASRNRCWTADRLQRRGLEHPEKCVLCDQEEEIVQHILTSCLFARQFWNRILTSLGFNNLVPGHRDNIFSTRWLKSSKRVPKEKRKGYNTVIALGAWLLWKHRNTGVFENASPNLNILVKFF
;
A
#
# COMPACT_ATOMS: atom_id res chain seq x y z
N MET A 1 -11.44 -17.05 2.17
CA MET A 1 -11.46 -15.62 2.60
C MET A 1 -10.73 -15.35 3.94
N PHE A 2 -10.14 -16.34 4.64
CA PHE A 2 -9.75 -16.22 6.06
C PHE A 2 -8.25 -16.04 6.41
N GLU A 3 -7.33 -15.82 5.46
CA GLU A 3 -5.87 -15.78 5.78
C GLU A 3 -5.25 -14.38 5.97
N HIS A 4 -5.94 -13.29 5.58
CA HIS A 4 -5.32 -11.95 5.55
C HIS A 4 -4.99 -11.38 6.93
N TRP A 5 -5.79 -11.68 7.96
CA TRP A 5 -5.52 -11.18 9.31
C TRP A 5 -4.20 -11.75 9.84
N ARG A 6 -3.88 -13.01 9.56
CA ARG A 6 -2.62 -13.63 9.98
C ARG A 6 -1.42 -12.90 9.38
N LEU A 7 -1.52 -12.48 8.10
CA LEU A 7 -0.46 -11.69 7.46
C LEU A 7 -0.23 -10.39 8.21
N ILE A 8 -1.29 -9.65 8.54
CA ILE A 8 -1.20 -8.36 9.23
C ILE A 8 -0.58 -8.53 10.62
N TRP A 9 -1.16 -9.39 11.44
CA TRP A 9 -0.86 -9.44 12.87
C TRP A 9 0.45 -10.17 13.19
N LYS A 10 0.90 -11.10 12.34
CA LYS A 10 2.18 -11.83 12.53
C LYS A 10 3.43 -11.09 12.04
N THR A 11 3.30 -9.93 11.39
CA THR A 11 4.44 -9.09 11.02
C THR A 11 5.14 -8.50 12.25
N TRP A 12 6.38 -8.05 12.08
CA TRP A 12 7.07 -7.21 13.06
C TRP A 12 6.72 -5.72 12.95
N ALA A 13 5.79 -5.35 12.06
CA ALA A 13 5.44 -3.95 11.86
C ALA A 13 4.81 -3.34 13.13
N PRO A 14 5.01 -2.04 13.38
CA PRO A 14 4.36 -1.35 14.50
C PRO A 14 2.83 -1.45 14.45
N ASN A 15 2.17 -1.41 15.62
CA ASN A 15 0.71 -1.55 15.72
C ASN A 15 -0.06 -0.55 14.87
N LYS A 16 0.42 0.69 14.72
CA LYS A 16 -0.19 1.69 13.82
C LYS A 16 -0.32 1.19 12.37
N CYS A 17 0.69 0.47 11.86
CA CYS A 17 0.67 -0.10 10.52
C CYS A 17 -0.33 -1.26 10.45
N LYS A 18 -0.37 -2.10 11.49
CA LYS A 18 -1.31 -3.25 11.58
C LYS A 18 -2.77 -2.79 11.62
N ILE A 19 -3.07 -1.78 12.43
CA ILE A 19 -4.41 -1.17 12.53
C ILE A 19 -4.82 -0.57 11.19
N PHE A 20 -3.93 0.19 10.55
CA PHE A 20 -4.18 0.72 9.21
C PHE A 20 -4.49 -0.39 8.20
N LEU A 21 -3.67 -1.43 8.11
CA LEU A 21 -3.88 -2.54 7.19
C LEU A 21 -5.18 -3.28 7.46
N TRP A 22 -5.56 -3.42 8.73
CA TRP A 22 -6.85 -4.00 9.10
C TRP A 22 -8.02 -3.13 8.61
N LEU A 23 -7.95 -1.80 8.78
CA LEU A 23 -8.94 -0.87 8.22
C LEU A 23 -8.97 -0.92 6.69
N ALA A 24 -7.81 -0.91 6.04
CA ALA A 24 -7.69 -0.99 4.59
C ALA A 24 -8.30 -2.28 4.02
N SER A 25 -8.11 -3.42 4.69
CA SER A 25 -8.69 -4.71 4.29
C SER A 25 -10.22 -4.72 4.37
N ARG A 26 -10.81 -3.84 5.18
CA ARG A 26 -12.26 -3.66 5.32
C ARG A 26 -12.78 -2.48 4.50
N ASN A 27 -11.94 -1.94 3.62
CA ASN A 27 -12.18 -0.71 2.86
C ASN A 27 -12.63 0.46 3.75
N ARG A 28 -12.10 0.58 4.99
CA ARG A 28 -12.48 1.57 6.02
C ARG A 28 -11.56 2.79 6.13
N CYS A 29 -10.66 2.99 5.16
CA CYS A 29 -9.77 4.15 5.09
C CYS A 29 -10.48 5.36 4.47
N TRP A 30 -10.12 6.57 4.87
CA TRP A 30 -10.67 7.82 4.33
C TRP A 30 -10.03 8.20 2.99
N THR A 31 -10.53 7.60 1.92
CA THR A 31 -10.16 7.86 0.51
C THR A 31 -11.20 8.72 -0.20
N ALA A 32 -10.85 9.28 -1.36
CA ALA A 32 -11.76 10.15 -2.13
C ALA A 32 -13.10 9.46 -2.44
N ASP A 33 -13.10 8.16 -2.79
CA ASP A 33 -14.34 7.40 -3.03
C ASP A 33 -15.29 7.38 -1.82
N ARG A 34 -14.75 7.40 -0.60
CA ARG A 34 -15.56 7.45 0.63
C ARG A 34 -16.08 8.84 0.93
N LEU A 35 -15.31 9.87 0.61
CA LEU A 35 -15.74 11.27 0.73
C LEU A 35 -16.88 11.54 -0.26
N GLN A 36 -16.72 11.09 -1.51
CA GLN A 36 -17.73 11.17 -2.56
C GLN A 36 -19.05 10.50 -2.15
N ARG A 37 -19.02 9.27 -1.61
CA ARG A 37 -20.23 8.57 -1.12
C ARG A 37 -20.94 9.30 0.03
N ARG A 38 -20.29 10.27 0.68
CA ARG A 38 -20.85 11.09 1.75
C ARG A 38 -21.18 12.53 1.30
N GLY A 39 -21.02 12.85 0.02
CA GLY A 39 -21.24 14.19 -0.51
C GLY A 39 -20.23 15.23 -0.02
N LEU A 40 -19.05 14.79 0.43
CA LEU A 40 -17.97 15.68 0.86
C LEU A 40 -17.06 16.03 -0.32
N GLU A 41 -16.41 17.19 -0.25
CA GLU A 41 -15.41 17.61 -1.24
C GLU A 41 -14.28 16.57 -1.35
N HIS A 42 -13.89 16.25 -2.58
CA HIS A 42 -12.92 15.22 -2.88
C HIS A 42 -12.27 15.47 -4.24
N PRO A 43 -11.00 15.08 -4.41
CA PRO A 43 -10.36 15.12 -5.73
C PRO A 43 -10.95 14.05 -6.64
N GLU A 44 -11.16 14.38 -7.91
CA GLU A 44 -11.64 13.44 -8.93
C GLU A 44 -10.63 12.33 -9.24
N LYS A 45 -9.34 12.64 -9.08
CA LYS A 45 -8.23 11.74 -9.39
C LYS A 45 -7.36 11.50 -8.17
N CYS A 46 -6.65 10.37 -8.17
CA CYS A 46 -5.72 10.02 -7.12
C CYS A 46 -4.57 11.04 -7.02
N VAL A 47 -4.40 11.63 -5.84
CA VAL A 47 -3.36 12.64 -5.55
C VAL A 47 -1.93 12.13 -5.80
N LEU A 48 -1.73 10.81 -5.82
CA LEU A 48 -0.40 10.22 -6.08
C LEU A 48 -0.04 10.08 -7.56
N CYS A 49 -1.02 9.82 -8.44
CA CYS A 49 -0.75 9.54 -9.86
C CYS A 49 -1.44 10.50 -10.83
N ASP A 50 -2.50 11.17 -10.41
CA ASP A 50 -3.33 12.06 -11.21
C ASP A 50 -3.91 11.41 -12.49
N GLN A 51 -4.15 10.09 -12.47
CA GLN A 51 -4.63 9.33 -13.64
C GLN A 51 -5.97 8.61 -13.40
N GLU A 52 -6.13 7.92 -12.27
CA GLU A 52 -7.31 7.09 -11.98
C GLU A 52 -8.00 7.58 -10.69
N GLU A 53 -9.24 7.13 -10.47
CA GLU A 53 -9.98 7.39 -9.23
C GLU A 53 -9.26 6.86 -7.99
N GLU A 54 -9.43 7.57 -6.88
CA GLU A 54 -8.76 7.19 -5.64
C GLU A 54 -9.58 6.21 -4.79
N ILE A 55 -9.15 4.95 -4.79
CA ILE A 55 -9.56 3.93 -3.82
C ILE A 55 -8.35 3.37 -3.07
N VAL A 56 -8.56 2.83 -1.87
CA VAL A 56 -7.45 2.30 -1.04
C VAL A 56 -6.67 1.19 -1.75
N GLN A 57 -7.33 0.36 -2.54
CA GLN A 57 -6.63 -0.69 -3.30
C GLN A 57 -5.72 -0.09 -4.37
N HIS A 58 -6.18 0.94 -5.08
CA HIS A 58 -5.40 1.66 -6.08
C HIS A 58 -4.12 2.22 -5.43
N ILE A 59 -4.26 2.98 -4.34
CA ILE A 59 -3.13 3.57 -3.60
C ILE A 59 -2.10 2.50 -3.17
N LEU A 60 -2.56 1.31 -2.78
CA LEU A 60 -1.68 0.27 -2.24
C LEU A 60 -1.05 -0.64 -3.31
N THR A 61 -1.65 -0.77 -4.49
CA THR A 61 -1.15 -1.67 -5.54
C THR A 61 -1.12 -1.07 -6.95
N SER A 62 -2.28 -0.79 -7.57
CA SER A 62 -2.35 -0.53 -9.02
C SER A 62 -1.87 0.87 -9.42
N CYS A 63 -1.87 1.83 -8.49
CA CYS A 63 -1.37 3.18 -8.66
C CYS A 63 0.02 3.19 -9.28
N LEU A 64 0.23 4.00 -10.32
CA LEU A 64 1.52 4.11 -11.00
C LEU A 64 2.65 4.47 -10.01
N PHE A 65 2.39 5.41 -9.10
CA PHE A 65 3.32 5.79 -8.05
C PHE A 65 3.61 4.62 -7.11
N ALA A 66 2.58 3.90 -6.65
CA ALA A 66 2.74 2.74 -5.79
C ALA A 66 3.56 1.62 -6.45
N ARG A 67 3.32 1.35 -7.75
CA ARG A 67 4.10 0.35 -8.51
C ARG A 67 5.57 0.74 -8.61
N GLN A 68 5.87 2.01 -8.87
CA GLN A 68 7.26 2.50 -8.89
C GLN A 68 7.92 2.37 -7.51
N PHE A 69 7.20 2.71 -6.45
CA PHE A 69 7.66 2.53 -5.07
C PHE A 69 7.97 1.05 -4.77
N TRP A 70 7.03 0.14 -5.04
CA TRP A 70 7.22 -1.28 -4.82
C TRP A 70 8.35 -1.86 -5.66
N ASN A 71 8.50 -1.41 -6.91
CA ASN A 71 9.61 -1.81 -7.76
C ASN A 71 10.95 -1.46 -7.10
N ARG A 72 11.15 -0.21 -6.67
CA ARG A 72 12.40 0.22 -6.03
C ARG A 72 12.73 -0.58 -4.77
N ILE A 73 11.76 -0.72 -3.86
CA ILE A 73 11.97 -1.41 -2.57
C ILE A 73 12.17 -2.92 -2.75
N LEU A 74 11.37 -3.57 -3.60
CA LEU A 74 11.47 -5.02 -3.75
C LEU A 74 12.70 -5.40 -4.57
N THR A 75 13.10 -4.58 -5.54
CA THR A 75 14.33 -4.79 -6.31
C THR A 75 15.58 -4.69 -5.45
N SER A 76 15.68 -3.65 -4.59
CA SER A 76 16.83 -3.50 -3.68
C SER A 76 16.97 -4.66 -2.69
N LEU A 77 15.87 -5.34 -2.37
CA LEU A 77 15.82 -6.51 -1.48
C LEU A 77 15.93 -7.86 -2.23
N GLY A 78 16.14 -7.85 -3.55
CA GLY A 78 16.27 -9.06 -4.37
C GLY A 78 14.95 -9.78 -4.70
N PHE A 79 13.81 -9.10 -4.55
CA PHE A 79 12.45 -9.62 -4.79
C PHE A 79 11.80 -9.06 -6.08
N ASN A 80 12.59 -8.78 -7.11
CA ASN A 80 12.16 -8.23 -8.41
C ASN A 80 10.88 -8.88 -8.97
N ASN A 81 10.78 -10.22 -8.86
CA ASN A 81 9.68 -11.01 -9.41
C ASN A 81 8.37 -10.94 -8.59
N LEU A 82 8.36 -10.18 -7.49
CA LEU A 82 7.24 -10.03 -6.56
C LEU A 82 6.59 -8.64 -6.59
N VAL A 83 7.02 -7.76 -7.50
CA VAL A 83 6.42 -6.42 -7.69
C VAL A 83 4.95 -6.55 -8.15
N PRO A 84 4.02 -5.75 -7.58
CA PRO A 84 2.63 -5.69 -8.06
C PRO A 84 2.53 -5.15 -9.49
N GLY A 85 1.71 -5.81 -10.32
CA GLY A 85 1.36 -5.34 -11.66
C GLY A 85 0.14 -4.41 -11.65
N HIS A 86 -0.18 -3.82 -12.80
CA HIS A 86 -1.38 -2.96 -12.94
C HIS A 86 -2.69 -3.73 -12.70
N ARG A 87 -2.74 -5.02 -13.07
CA ARG A 87 -3.91 -5.89 -12.88
C ARG A 87 -4.10 -6.37 -11.43
N ASP A 88 -3.16 -6.08 -10.53
CA ASP A 88 -3.24 -6.50 -9.13
C ASP A 88 -4.14 -5.53 -8.33
N ASN A 89 -5.46 -5.66 -8.48
CA ASN A 89 -6.43 -4.71 -7.91
C ASN A 89 -6.80 -4.99 -6.44
N ILE A 90 -6.25 -6.05 -5.83
CA ILE A 90 -6.53 -6.41 -4.43
C ILE A 90 -5.20 -6.62 -3.69
N PHE A 91 -4.86 -5.66 -2.83
CA PHE A 91 -3.63 -5.64 -2.05
C PHE A 91 -3.45 -6.90 -1.21
N SER A 92 -4.48 -7.31 -0.48
CA SER A 92 -4.41 -8.44 0.44
C SER A 92 -4.16 -9.78 -0.28
N THR A 93 -4.83 -9.98 -1.42
CA THR A 93 -4.61 -11.14 -2.31
C THR A 93 -3.20 -11.12 -2.90
N ARG A 94 -2.73 -9.95 -3.36
CA ARG A 94 -1.38 -9.81 -3.94
C ARG A 94 -0.29 -10.06 -2.91
N TRP A 95 -0.47 -9.53 -1.70
CA TRP A 95 0.43 -9.76 -0.57
C TRP A 95 0.47 -11.25 -0.17
N LEU A 96 -0.68 -11.92 -0.06
CA LEU A 96 -0.72 -13.35 0.25
C LEU A 96 0.02 -14.19 -0.80
N LYS A 97 -0.23 -13.94 -2.09
CA LYS A 97 0.42 -14.63 -3.20
C LYS A 97 1.94 -14.44 -3.19
N SER A 98 2.42 -13.21 -2.96
CA SER A 98 3.85 -12.94 -2.89
C SER A 98 4.50 -13.55 -1.65
N SER A 99 3.86 -13.45 -0.47
CA SER A 99 4.35 -14.02 0.78
C SER A 99 4.57 -15.53 0.69
N LYS A 100 3.68 -16.25 -0.02
CA LYS A 100 3.80 -17.70 -0.26
C LYS A 100 5.00 -18.07 -1.14
N ARG A 101 5.46 -17.18 -2.01
CA ARG A 101 6.65 -17.37 -2.88
C ARG A 101 7.97 -17.08 -2.16
N VAL A 102 7.93 -16.49 -0.96
CA VAL A 102 9.13 -16.19 -0.16
C VAL A 102 9.46 -17.38 0.76
N PRO A 103 10.75 -17.78 0.88
CA PRO A 103 11.20 -18.78 1.84
C PRO A 103 10.73 -18.49 3.27
N LYS A 104 10.46 -19.53 4.06
CA LYS A 104 9.81 -19.38 5.39
C LYS A 104 10.63 -18.48 6.32
N GLU A 105 11.96 -18.58 6.22
CA GLU A 105 12.95 -17.86 7.03
C GLU A 105 12.90 -16.36 6.77
N LYS A 106 12.69 -15.95 5.51
CA LYS A 106 12.63 -14.55 5.08
C LYS A 106 11.21 -13.96 5.12
N ARG A 107 10.17 -14.80 5.22
CA ARG A 107 8.76 -14.41 5.05
C ARG A 107 8.30 -13.37 6.07
N LYS A 108 8.78 -13.44 7.32
CA LYS A 108 8.38 -12.49 8.36
C LYS A 108 8.95 -11.08 8.12
N GLY A 109 10.22 -11.01 7.70
CA GLY A 109 10.85 -9.76 7.26
C GLY A 109 10.16 -9.18 6.03
N TYR A 110 9.94 -10.00 4.99
CA TYR A 110 9.21 -9.61 3.79
C TYR A 110 7.81 -9.04 4.11
N ASN A 111 7.02 -9.74 4.92
CA ASN A 111 5.69 -9.26 5.29
C ASN A 111 5.76 -7.94 6.06
N THR A 112 6.81 -7.72 6.86
CA THR A 112 7.02 -6.45 7.58
C THR A 112 7.32 -5.32 6.61
N VAL A 113 8.15 -5.55 5.59
CA VAL A 113 8.42 -4.59 4.52
C VAL A 113 7.14 -4.21 3.77
N ILE A 114 6.32 -5.20 3.39
CA ILE A 114 5.03 -4.94 2.73
C ILE A 114 4.08 -4.14 3.65
N ALA A 115 4.05 -4.45 4.94
CA ALA A 115 3.21 -3.72 5.89
C ALA A 115 3.67 -2.26 6.08
N LEU A 116 4.98 -2.03 6.19
CA LEU A 116 5.56 -0.69 6.32
C LEU A 116 5.40 0.12 5.04
N GLY A 117 5.66 -0.47 3.87
CA GLY A 117 5.53 0.21 2.59
C GLY A 117 4.10 0.65 2.31
N ALA A 118 3.11 -0.20 2.62
CA ALA A 118 1.70 0.15 2.50
C ALA A 118 1.32 1.33 3.43
N TRP A 119 1.83 1.33 4.66
CA TRP A 119 1.65 2.44 5.59
C TRP A 119 2.32 3.73 5.11
N LEU A 120 3.52 3.66 4.54
CA LEU A 120 4.24 4.81 4.01
C LEU A 120 3.54 5.41 2.79
N LEU A 121 3.05 4.58 1.86
CA LEU A 121 2.21 5.04 0.74
C LEU A 121 0.98 5.79 1.24
N TRP A 122 0.28 5.24 2.24
CA TRP A 122 -0.88 5.88 2.85
C TRP A 122 -0.53 7.22 3.51
N LYS A 123 0.56 7.27 4.27
CA LYS A 123 1.04 8.50 4.91
C LYS A 123 1.41 9.57 3.87
N HIS A 124 2.09 9.16 2.79
CA HIS A 124 2.47 10.05 1.70
C HIS A 124 1.26 10.66 1.01
N ARG A 125 0.26 9.83 0.70
CA ARG A 125 -1.03 10.30 0.16
C ARG A 125 -1.69 11.32 1.08
N ASN A 126 -1.76 11.04 2.38
CA ASN A 126 -2.39 11.97 3.33
C ASN A 126 -1.63 13.30 3.40
N THR A 127 -0.29 13.26 3.33
CA THR A 127 0.54 14.48 3.26
C THR A 127 0.19 15.27 2.00
N GLY A 128 0.05 14.60 0.84
CA GLY A 128 -0.39 15.26 -0.40
C GLY A 128 -1.78 15.90 -0.30
N VAL A 129 -2.71 15.29 0.42
CA VAL A 129 -4.08 15.82 0.60
C VAL A 129 -4.11 17.01 1.58
N PHE A 130 -3.39 16.94 2.70
CA PHE A 130 -3.49 17.95 3.76
C PHE A 130 -2.46 19.08 3.64
N GLU A 131 -1.33 18.83 3.00
CA GLU A 131 -0.21 19.78 2.89
C GLU A 131 0.06 20.19 1.43
N ASN A 132 -0.75 19.73 0.46
CA ASN A 132 -0.55 19.93 -0.98
C ASN A 132 0.86 19.53 -1.48
N ALA A 133 1.49 18.58 -0.79
CA ALA A 133 2.83 18.12 -1.12
C ALA A 133 2.81 17.23 -2.39
N SER A 134 3.72 17.49 -3.33
CA SER A 134 3.82 16.67 -4.54
C SER A 134 4.30 15.24 -4.26
N PRO A 135 3.81 14.22 -4.99
CA PRO A 135 4.29 12.84 -4.88
C PRO A 135 5.80 12.73 -5.13
N ASN A 136 6.55 12.17 -4.17
CA ASN A 136 8.00 12.04 -4.28
C ASN A 136 8.49 10.68 -3.76
N LEU A 137 8.94 9.83 -4.68
CA LEU A 137 9.41 8.47 -4.36
C LEU A 137 10.69 8.47 -3.53
N ASN A 138 11.59 9.44 -3.73
CA ASN A 138 12.87 9.47 -3.02
C ASN A 138 12.69 9.72 -1.53
N ILE A 139 11.58 10.36 -1.10
CA ILE A 139 11.26 10.51 0.31
C ILE A 139 10.90 9.16 0.93
N LEU A 140 10.09 8.35 0.23
CA LEU A 140 9.62 7.06 0.76
C LEU A 140 10.69 5.97 0.75
N VAL A 141 11.57 5.98 -0.25
CA VAL A 141 12.62 4.97 -0.38
C VAL A 141 13.67 5.07 0.72
N LYS A 142 13.93 6.28 1.26
CA LYS A 142 14.88 6.50 2.36
C LYS A 142 14.55 5.77 3.67
N PHE A 143 13.33 5.24 3.81
CA PHE A 143 12.90 4.48 4.98
C PHE A 143 13.28 2.99 4.94
N PHE A 144 13.91 2.53 3.86
CA PHE A 144 14.35 1.14 3.65
C PHE A 144 15.84 1.10 3.32
#